data_AF-A0A2N6CHF4-F1
#
_entry.id   AF-A0A2N6CHF4-F1
#
_cell.length_a   1.000
_cell.length_b   1.000
_cell.length_c   1.000
_cell.angle_alpha   90.00
_cell.angle_beta   90.00
_cell.angle_gamma   90.00
#
_symmetry.space_group_name_H-M   'P 1'
#
loop_
_entity.id
_entity.type
_entity.pdbx_description
1 polymer ?
#
loop_
_entity_poly.entity_id
_entity_poly.type
_entity_poly.pdbx_seq_one_letter_code
_entity_poly.pdbx_strand_id
1 'polypeptide(L)'
;TGGQYSDLGTDLDDAFRLPAGTLGFDENFFQIPGRYVDEPDDGGQYGISLIGRFFDGLATKIGVHYIRYNSRLPIISGLTASQAAINQTSDASVAETAGDLEPVYLGTGLTPDEAAAEARATAEQLTLSQYDNAAGYFAEYPENIDMFGVSFSFSTIRTGTLFAGEFSRHSDFPFQIATGQVLTATRSPVQYDPTIGDTPLGEFGADQVVSGVLERDRSQFTMSVTQLLGPRLGSDQVLIAADAAYVNVDDVSGNGGIALQAAKSPTDNSWGYRLSLASIYSSVFGALNVVPRIVFVHDVSGTTPAPLSTFIEDRKLVQFGVSADFIDRWSTDLSFTGFFGAGNANLLSDRDVIRWRLTYSF
;
A
#
# COMPACT_ATOMS: atom_id res chain seq x y z
N THR A 1 -12.98 -13.24 -22.06
CA THR A 1 -13.13 -13.95 -20.76
C THR A 1 -13.19 -12.98 -19.58
N GLY A 2 -13.60 -11.72 -19.75
CA GLY A 2 -13.83 -10.80 -18.65
C GLY A 2 -15.32 -10.61 -18.42
N GLY A 3 -15.80 -10.93 -17.21
CA GLY A 3 -17.16 -10.59 -16.77
C GLY A 3 -18.04 -11.71 -16.20
N GLN A 4 -17.55 -12.94 -15.98
CA GLN A 4 -18.41 -14.02 -15.45
C GLN A 4 -18.69 -13.95 -13.94
N TYR A 5 -17.89 -13.19 -13.19
CA TYR A 5 -18.05 -13.05 -11.74
C TYR A 5 -18.15 -11.56 -11.40
N SER A 6 -19.24 -11.16 -10.72
CA SER A 6 -19.46 -9.80 -10.26
C SER A 6 -19.16 -9.68 -8.77
N ASP A 7 -18.67 -8.50 -8.41
CA ASP A 7 -18.52 -7.97 -7.05
C ASP A 7 -19.85 -7.84 -6.27
N LEU A 8 -20.99 -7.96 -6.95
CA LEU A 8 -22.32 -7.93 -6.35
C LEU A 8 -22.92 -9.33 -6.14
N GLY A 9 -22.21 -10.39 -6.53
CA GLY A 9 -22.69 -11.77 -6.54
C GLY A 9 -22.68 -12.38 -7.95
N THR A 10 -22.95 -13.68 -8.06
CA THR A 10 -22.91 -14.43 -9.31
C THR A 10 -24.22 -15.17 -9.51
N ASP A 11 -24.82 -15.03 -10.69
CA ASP A 11 -25.88 -15.96 -11.13
C ASP A 11 -25.20 -17.28 -11.53
N LEU A 12 -25.34 -18.29 -10.69
CA LEU A 12 -24.70 -19.58 -10.85
C LEU A 12 -25.32 -20.38 -11.99
N ASP A 13 -26.59 -20.13 -12.34
CA ASP A 13 -27.20 -20.78 -13.49
C ASP A 13 -26.52 -20.33 -14.78
N ASP A 14 -26.28 -19.02 -14.92
CA ASP A 14 -25.57 -18.45 -16.07
C ASP A 14 -24.07 -18.81 -16.05
N ALA A 15 -23.43 -18.78 -14.88
CA ALA A 15 -22.00 -19.07 -14.75
C ALA A 15 -21.67 -20.52 -15.16
N PHE A 16 -22.54 -21.47 -14.79
CA PHE A 16 -22.36 -22.90 -15.02
C PHE A 16 -23.18 -23.45 -16.19
N ARG A 17 -23.86 -22.58 -16.95
CA ARG A 17 -24.71 -22.92 -18.11
C ARG A 17 -25.83 -23.92 -17.77
N LEU A 18 -26.42 -23.75 -16.59
CA LEU A 18 -27.52 -24.56 -16.10
C LEU A 18 -28.87 -23.94 -16.51
N PRO A 19 -29.96 -24.72 -16.54
CA PRO A 19 -31.31 -24.18 -16.67
C PRO A 19 -31.62 -23.20 -15.54
N ALA A 20 -32.35 -22.13 -15.85
CA ALA A 20 -32.73 -21.11 -14.87
C ALA A 20 -33.50 -21.71 -13.68
N GLY A 21 -33.11 -21.34 -12.46
CA GLY A 21 -33.66 -21.82 -11.21
C GLY A 21 -32.99 -23.08 -10.65
N THR A 22 -31.82 -23.48 -11.15
CA THR A 22 -31.11 -24.67 -10.64
C THR A 22 -30.33 -24.36 -9.37
N LEU A 23 -29.37 -23.44 -9.47
CA LEU A 23 -28.55 -22.93 -8.38
C LEU A 23 -28.91 -21.47 -8.03
N GLY A 24 -29.36 -20.70 -9.03
CA GLY A 24 -29.77 -19.31 -8.86
C GLY A 24 -28.62 -18.37 -8.51
N PHE A 25 -28.95 -17.26 -7.85
CA PHE A 25 -28.00 -16.20 -7.52
C PHE A 25 -27.35 -16.43 -6.15
N ASP A 26 -26.02 -16.37 -6.11
CA ASP A 26 -25.21 -16.41 -4.89
C ASP A 26 -24.43 -15.10 -4.72
N GLU A 27 -24.76 -14.35 -3.68
CA GLU A 27 -24.12 -13.07 -3.34
C GLU A 27 -22.69 -13.24 -2.83
N ASN A 28 -22.35 -14.42 -2.30
CA ASN A 28 -21.06 -14.70 -1.65
C ASN A 28 -20.16 -15.62 -2.48
N PHE A 29 -20.48 -15.88 -3.75
CA PHE A 29 -19.71 -16.83 -4.57
C PHE A 29 -18.21 -16.43 -4.65
N PHE A 30 -17.32 -17.33 -4.19
CA PHE A 30 -15.87 -17.11 -4.01
C PHE A 30 -15.47 -15.92 -3.12
N GLN A 31 -16.34 -15.51 -2.19
CA GLN A 31 -16.03 -14.46 -1.23
C GLN A 31 -15.33 -15.01 0.01
N ILE A 32 -14.14 -14.47 0.31
CA ILE A 32 -13.49 -14.64 1.61
C ILE A 32 -13.91 -13.45 2.50
N PRO A 33 -14.66 -13.66 3.58
CA PRO A 33 -15.17 -12.56 4.40
C PRO A 33 -14.13 -12.00 5.38
N GLY A 34 -14.23 -10.71 5.67
CA GLY A 34 -13.53 -10.09 6.80
C GLY A 34 -14.15 -10.55 8.12
N ARG A 35 -13.34 -10.97 9.09
CA ARG A 35 -13.80 -11.55 10.36
C ARG A 35 -13.80 -10.55 11.50
N TYR A 36 -12.65 -9.93 11.76
CA TYR A 36 -12.49 -8.97 12.85
C TYR A 36 -11.27 -8.07 12.61
N VAL A 37 -11.03 -7.17 13.56
CA VAL A 37 -9.82 -6.36 13.65
C VAL A 37 -9.13 -6.73 14.96
N ASP A 38 -7.86 -7.08 14.89
CA ASP A 38 -7.00 -7.32 16.05
C ASP A 38 -6.31 -6.01 16.42
N GLU A 39 -6.85 -5.34 17.44
CA GLU A 39 -6.37 -4.04 17.92
C GLU A 39 -5.16 -4.22 18.84
N PRO A 40 -4.20 -3.28 18.81
CA PRO A 40 -3.06 -3.36 19.70
C PRO A 40 -3.45 -2.99 21.13
N ASP A 41 -2.73 -3.54 22.10
CA ASP A 41 -2.79 -3.18 23.50
C ASP A 41 -2.62 -1.66 23.71
N ASP A 42 -3.37 -1.13 24.68
CA ASP A 42 -3.30 0.27 25.10
C ASP A 42 -1.98 0.62 25.86
N GLY A 43 -1.12 -0.37 26.09
CA GLY A 43 0.11 -0.28 26.88
C GLY A 43 1.40 -0.42 26.07
N GLY A 44 2.55 -0.53 26.76
CA GLY A 44 3.83 -0.90 26.14
C GLY A 44 4.57 0.18 25.35
N GLN A 45 3.94 1.33 25.10
CA GLN A 45 4.52 2.41 24.30
C GLN A 45 5.24 3.45 25.16
N TYR A 46 6.48 3.76 24.84
CA TYR A 46 7.28 4.76 25.55
C TYR A 46 8.41 5.29 24.66
N GLY A 47 9.02 6.40 25.04
CA GLY A 47 10.16 6.95 24.30
C GLY A 47 10.93 7.99 25.08
N ILE A 48 12.15 8.26 24.65
CA ILE A 48 13.04 9.28 25.20
C ILE A 48 13.66 10.07 24.05
N SER A 49 13.80 11.38 24.25
CA SER A 49 14.44 12.28 23.31
C SER A 49 15.42 13.20 24.04
N LEU A 50 16.64 13.30 23.50
CA LEU A 50 17.66 14.24 23.95
C LEU A 50 18.00 15.18 22.81
N ILE A 51 17.87 16.48 23.05
CA ILE A 51 18.08 17.51 22.03
C ILE A 51 19.11 18.53 22.52
N GLY A 52 20.24 18.59 21.84
CA GLY A 52 21.26 19.62 22.01
C GLY A 52 21.05 20.78 21.04
N ARG A 53 21.26 22.01 21.52
CA ARG A 53 21.28 23.23 20.69
C ARG A 53 22.60 23.95 20.89
N PHE A 54 23.26 24.29 19.78
CA PHE A 54 24.56 24.93 19.75
C PHE A 54 24.47 26.19 18.89
N PHE A 55 25.13 27.27 19.33
CA PHE A 55 25.00 28.60 18.72
C PHE A 55 26.35 29.25 18.39
N ASP A 56 27.41 28.46 18.27
CA ASP A 56 28.75 28.96 17.94
C ASP A 56 28.93 29.05 16.41
N GLY A 57 28.61 30.21 15.83
CA GLY A 57 28.76 30.52 14.40
C GLY A 57 27.74 29.86 13.45
N LEU A 58 27.22 28.68 13.81
CA LEU A 58 26.12 27.97 13.17
C LEU A 58 25.01 27.76 14.21
N ALA A 59 23.76 28.05 13.86
CA ALA A 59 22.64 27.62 14.68
C ALA A 59 22.38 26.14 14.40
N THR A 60 22.86 25.28 15.29
CA THR A 60 22.86 23.83 15.12
C THR A 60 21.97 23.17 16.16
N LYS A 61 21.14 22.21 15.73
CA LYS A 61 20.35 21.36 16.61
C LYS A 61 20.68 19.90 16.28
N ILE A 62 20.95 19.10 17.29
CA ILE A 62 21.15 17.65 17.17
C ILE A 62 20.18 16.98 18.15
N GLY A 63 19.47 15.96 17.69
CA GLY A 63 18.54 15.18 18.50
C GLY A 63 18.82 13.69 18.37
N VAL A 64 18.77 12.97 19.48
CA VAL A 64 18.77 11.50 19.51
C VAL A 64 17.45 11.05 20.15
N HIS A 65 16.83 10.05 19.54
CA HIS A 65 15.49 9.58 19.91
C HIS A 65 15.49 8.06 20.00
N TYR A 66 14.76 7.54 20.98
CA TYR A 66 14.37 6.13 21.03
C TYR A 66 12.88 6.05 21.36
N ILE A 67 12.15 5.21 20.65
CA ILE A 67 10.70 5.02 20.81
C ILE A 67 10.39 3.54 20.67
N ARG A 68 9.58 3.00 21.56
CA ARG A 68 8.82 1.75 21.36
C ARG A 68 7.36 2.09 21.12
N TYR A 69 6.77 1.58 20.04
CA TYR A 69 5.41 1.91 19.64
C TYR A 69 4.67 0.72 18.99
N ASN A 70 3.34 0.80 18.95
CA ASN A 70 2.49 -0.16 18.25
C ASN A 70 2.11 0.41 16.88
N SER A 71 2.06 -0.44 15.85
CA SER A 71 1.70 -0.05 14.49
C SER A 71 0.33 0.60 14.46
N ARG A 72 0.19 1.64 13.64
CA ARG A 72 -1.11 2.24 13.28
C ARG A 72 -1.51 1.91 11.85
N LEU A 73 -0.72 1.08 11.18
CA LEU A 73 -0.97 0.61 9.84
C LEU A 73 -1.48 -0.83 9.95
N PRO A 74 -2.68 -1.13 9.41
CA PRO A 74 -3.20 -2.47 9.43
C PRO A 74 -2.39 -3.37 8.49
N ILE A 75 -2.18 -4.60 8.92
CA ILE A 75 -1.70 -5.72 8.11
C ILE A 75 -2.84 -6.71 7.96
N ILE A 76 -3.03 -7.26 6.77
CA ILE A 76 -4.05 -8.26 6.48
C ILE A 76 -3.46 -9.65 6.69
N SER A 77 -4.09 -10.40 7.58
CA SER A 77 -3.83 -11.81 7.87
C SER A 77 -5.04 -12.67 7.58
N GLY A 78 -4.80 -13.97 7.42
CA GLY A 78 -5.81 -14.94 7.02
C GLY A 78 -6.22 -15.88 8.16
N LEU A 79 -7.38 -16.49 8.00
CA LEU A 79 -7.92 -17.56 8.83
C LEU A 79 -8.40 -18.68 7.92
N THR A 80 -7.91 -19.89 8.15
CA THR A 80 -8.40 -21.07 7.44
C THR A 80 -9.80 -21.44 7.93
N ALA A 81 -10.52 -22.21 7.11
CA ALA A 81 -11.87 -22.62 7.47
C ALA A 81 -11.90 -23.66 8.61
N SER A 82 -13.07 -23.81 9.24
CA SER A 82 -13.27 -24.82 10.28
C SER A 82 -13.12 -26.25 9.77
N GLN A 83 -12.89 -27.20 10.68
CA GLN A 83 -12.82 -28.63 10.33
C GLN A 83 -14.09 -29.13 9.62
N ALA A 84 -15.25 -28.58 9.95
CA ALA A 84 -16.51 -28.93 9.31
C ALA A 84 -16.52 -28.54 7.83
N ALA A 85 -16.02 -27.35 7.49
CA ALA A 85 -15.88 -26.89 6.10
C ALA A 85 -14.83 -27.71 5.35
N ILE A 86 -13.69 -28.02 5.98
CA ILE A 86 -12.67 -28.91 5.42
C ILE A 86 -13.25 -30.28 5.07
N ASN A 87 -14.09 -30.87 5.93
CA ASN A 87 -14.69 -32.17 5.65
C ASN A 87 -15.64 -32.16 4.44
N GLN A 88 -16.29 -31.02 4.16
CA GLN A 88 -17.13 -30.85 2.95
C GLN A 88 -16.30 -30.83 1.66
N THR A 89 -14.99 -30.63 1.75
CA THR A 89 -14.08 -30.69 0.60
C THR A 89 -13.59 -32.09 0.27
N SER A 90 -14.08 -33.14 0.95
CA SER A 90 -13.68 -34.51 0.65
C SER A 90 -14.14 -34.93 -0.75
N ASP A 91 -13.35 -35.78 -1.42
CA ASP A 91 -13.72 -36.32 -2.75
C ASP A 91 -15.11 -36.97 -2.77
N ALA A 92 -15.52 -37.60 -1.66
CA ALA A 92 -16.84 -38.19 -1.52
C ALA A 92 -17.96 -37.13 -1.48
N SER A 93 -17.76 -36.04 -0.72
CA SER A 93 -18.71 -34.93 -0.63
C SER A 93 -18.89 -34.22 -1.98
N VAL A 94 -17.79 -34.03 -2.73
CA VAL A 94 -17.90 -33.41 -4.05
C VAL A 94 -18.54 -34.35 -5.06
N ALA A 95 -18.25 -35.65 -4.99
CA ALA A 95 -18.92 -36.65 -5.84
C ALA A 95 -20.43 -36.73 -5.60
N GLU A 96 -20.88 -36.55 -4.35
CA GLU A 96 -22.31 -36.49 -4.01
C GLU A 96 -22.98 -35.28 -4.69
N THR A 97 -22.40 -34.08 -4.52
CA THR A 97 -22.90 -32.86 -5.17
C THR A 97 -22.89 -32.97 -6.70
N ALA A 98 -21.85 -33.57 -7.28
CA ALA A 98 -21.78 -33.82 -8.71
C ALA A 98 -22.89 -34.78 -9.19
N GLY A 99 -23.19 -35.83 -8.41
CA GLY A 99 -24.27 -36.77 -8.72
C GLY A 99 -25.66 -36.13 -8.75
N ASP A 100 -25.88 -35.09 -7.93
CA ASP A 100 -27.13 -34.32 -7.95
C ASP A 100 -27.24 -33.41 -9.19
N LEU A 101 -26.12 -32.90 -9.70
CA LEU A 101 -26.06 -32.01 -10.87
C LEU A 101 -26.02 -32.76 -12.21
N GLU A 102 -25.50 -33.97 -12.26
CA GLU A 102 -25.34 -34.76 -13.50
C GLU A 102 -26.67 -34.92 -14.29
N PRO A 103 -27.82 -35.25 -13.67
CA PRO A 103 -29.10 -35.32 -14.38
C PRO A 103 -29.53 -33.98 -15.00
N VAL A 104 -29.16 -32.86 -14.38
CA VAL A 104 -29.45 -31.52 -14.91
C VAL A 104 -28.64 -31.26 -16.17
N TYR A 105 -27.34 -31.57 -16.14
CA TYR A 105 -26.46 -31.45 -17.29
C TYR A 105 -26.83 -32.40 -18.43
N LEU A 106 -27.27 -33.62 -18.13
CA LEU A 106 -27.86 -34.52 -19.13
C LEU A 106 -29.08 -33.88 -19.80
N GLY A 107 -29.91 -33.16 -19.02
CA GLY A 107 -31.07 -32.43 -19.50
C GLY A 107 -30.76 -31.28 -20.47
N THR A 108 -29.52 -30.77 -20.50
CA THR A 108 -29.09 -29.72 -21.45
C THR A 108 -28.64 -30.28 -22.80
N GLY A 109 -28.60 -31.61 -22.95
CA GLY A 109 -28.25 -32.30 -24.21
C GLY A 109 -26.78 -32.74 -24.32
N LEU A 110 -26.02 -32.66 -23.22
CA LEU A 110 -24.66 -33.21 -23.14
C LEU A 110 -24.67 -34.76 -23.17
N THR A 111 -23.57 -35.36 -23.62
CA THR A 111 -23.37 -36.80 -23.48
C THR A 111 -23.16 -37.18 -22.01
N PRO A 112 -23.36 -38.45 -21.61
CA PRO A 112 -23.13 -38.87 -20.21
C PRO A 112 -21.73 -38.53 -19.69
N ASP A 113 -20.68 -38.73 -20.49
CA ASP A 113 -19.31 -38.44 -20.08
C ASP A 113 -19.07 -36.93 -19.92
N GLU A 114 -19.64 -36.10 -20.81
CA GLU A 114 -19.56 -34.64 -20.72
C GLU A 114 -20.36 -34.10 -19.53
N ALA A 115 -21.57 -34.63 -19.30
CA ALA A 115 -22.42 -34.22 -18.19
C ALA A 115 -21.79 -34.53 -16.84
N ALA A 116 -21.21 -35.72 -16.68
CA ALA A 116 -20.49 -36.10 -15.46
C ALA A 116 -19.26 -35.20 -15.22
N ALA A 117 -18.53 -34.83 -16.28
CA ALA A 117 -17.38 -33.94 -16.18
C ALA A 117 -17.76 -32.51 -15.78
N GLU A 118 -18.78 -31.91 -16.42
CA GLU A 118 -19.28 -30.57 -16.09
C GLU A 118 -19.91 -30.52 -14.69
N ALA A 119 -20.62 -31.58 -14.30
CA ALA A 119 -21.17 -31.71 -12.95
C ALA A 119 -20.07 -31.76 -11.88
N ARG A 120 -19.00 -32.53 -12.11
CA ARG A 120 -17.84 -32.59 -11.19
C ARG A 120 -17.14 -31.24 -11.09
N ALA A 121 -16.89 -30.57 -12.22
CA ALA A 121 -16.24 -29.26 -12.23
C ALA A 121 -17.08 -28.19 -11.49
N THR A 122 -18.40 -28.22 -11.67
CA THR A 122 -19.32 -27.32 -10.97
C THR A 122 -19.34 -27.61 -9.47
N ALA A 123 -19.44 -28.89 -9.09
CA ALA A 123 -19.41 -29.31 -7.70
C ALA A 123 -18.11 -28.90 -6.98
N GLU A 124 -16.96 -29.00 -7.65
CA GLU A 124 -15.68 -28.51 -7.11
C GLU A 124 -15.70 -27.00 -6.85
N GLN A 125 -16.19 -26.20 -7.80
CA GLN A 125 -16.25 -24.75 -7.62
C GLN A 125 -17.26 -24.32 -6.55
N LEU A 126 -18.42 -24.98 -6.46
CA LEU A 126 -19.39 -24.73 -5.39
C LEU A 126 -18.80 -25.09 -4.02
N THR A 127 -18.11 -26.22 -3.93
CA THR A 127 -17.46 -26.67 -2.69
C THR A 127 -16.36 -25.71 -2.27
N LEU A 128 -15.53 -25.25 -3.21
CA LEU A 128 -14.48 -24.27 -2.92
C LEU A 128 -15.05 -22.92 -2.51
N SER A 129 -16.14 -22.48 -3.14
CA SER A 129 -16.85 -21.26 -2.72
C SER A 129 -17.37 -21.35 -1.29
N GLN A 130 -17.99 -22.49 -0.92
CA GLN A 130 -18.45 -22.73 0.45
C GLN A 130 -17.28 -22.74 1.45
N TYR A 131 -16.14 -23.30 1.05
CA TYR A 131 -14.92 -23.23 1.85
C TYR A 131 -14.46 -21.78 2.04
N ASP A 132 -14.37 -20.98 0.96
CA ASP A 132 -13.94 -19.59 1.02
C ASP A 132 -14.84 -18.74 1.93
N ASN A 133 -16.15 -18.98 1.89
CA ASN A 133 -17.11 -18.31 2.78
C ASN A 133 -16.93 -18.69 4.27
N ALA A 134 -16.38 -19.88 4.54
CA ALA A 134 -16.05 -20.35 5.87
C ALA A 134 -14.64 -19.93 6.32
N ALA A 135 -13.70 -19.69 5.39
CA ALA A 135 -12.41 -19.08 5.65
C ALA A 135 -12.57 -17.58 5.99
N GLY A 136 -11.48 -16.84 6.18
CA GLY A 136 -11.59 -15.41 6.41
C GLY A 136 -10.27 -14.66 6.38
N TYR A 137 -10.37 -13.35 6.48
CA TYR A 137 -9.23 -12.49 6.75
C TYR A 137 -9.55 -11.52 7.90
N PHE A 138 -8.52 -10.98 8.53
CA PHE A 138 -8.64 -9.97 9.56
C PHE A 138 -7.52 -8.94 9.40
N ALA A 139 -7.75 -7.73 9.91
CA ALA A 139 -6.72 -6.71 9.98
C ALA A 139 -6.08 -6.77 11.37
N GLU A 140 -4.76 -6.89 11.46
CA GLU A 140 -4.00 -6.81 12.70
C GLU A 140 -3.09 -5.58 12.71
N TYR A 141 -2.82 -5.07 13.91
CA TYR A 141 -1.95 -3.92 14.17
C TYR A 141 -0.75 -4.36 15.02
N PRO A 142 0.37 -4.78 14.39
CA PRO A 142 1.46 -5.38 15.14
C PRO A 142 2.09 -4.43 16.15
N GLU A 143 2.58 -4.99 17.25
CA GLU A 143 3.05 -4.25 18.42
C GLU A 143 4.57 -4.27 18.58
N ASN A 144 5.06 -3.55 19.60
CA ASN A 144 6.43 -3.67 20.11
C ASN A 144 7.54 -3.30 19.11
N ILE A 145 7.25 -2.35 18.21
CA ILE A 145 8.22 -1.85 17.23
C ILE A 145 9.19 -0.89 17.93
N ASP A 146 10.48 -1.19 17.87
CA ASP A 146 11.54 -0.33 18.39
C ASP A 146 12.11 0.57 17.30
N MET A 147 12.28 1.85 17.59
CA MET A 147 12.92 2.82 16.70
C MET A 147 14.03 3.59 17.42
N PHE A 148 15.21 3.62 16.82
CA PHE A 148 16.27 4.56 17.16
C PHE A 148 16.41 5.62 16.06
N GLY A 149 16.52 6.89 16.44
CA GLY A 149 16.60 8.01 15.51
C GLY A 149 17.67 9.03 15.87
N VAL A 150 18.30 9.62 14.85
CA VAL A 150 19.23 10.75 14.96
C VAL A 150 18.78 11.83 13.99
N SER A 151 18.63 13.05 14.49
CA SER A 151 18.24 14.22 13.70
C SER A 151 19.25 15.34 13.87
N PHE A 152 19.50 16.10 12.81
CA PHE A 152 20.37 17.25 12.86
C PHE A 152 19.89 18.36 11.92
N SER A 153 20.19 19.59 12.29
CA SER A 153 19.96 20.75 11.42
C SER A 153 21.01 21.81 11.71
N PHE A 154 21.40 22.53 10.66
CA PHE A 154 22.27 23.69 10.75
C PHE A 154 21.76 24.79 9.83
N SER A 155 21.83 26.03 10.30
CA SER A 155 21.51 27.19 9.48
C SER A 155 22.62 28.23 9.54
N THR A 156 23.04 28.71 8.38
CA THR A 156 23.99 29.82 8.25
C THR A 156 23.24 31.06 7.79
N ILE A 157 23.02 31.99 8.71
CA ILE A 157 22.38 33.29 8.39
C ILE A 157 23.18 34.06 7.34
N ARG A 158 24.52 33.96 7.37
CA ARG A 158 25.42 34.70 6.46
C ARG A 158 25.34 34.26 5.01
N THR A 159 25.14 32.96 4.74
CA THR A 159 25.08 32.41 3.39
C THR A 159 23.65 32.11 2.96
N GLY A 160 22.67 32.16 3.87
CA GLY A 160 21.28 31.82 3.57
C GLY A 160 21.05 30.33 3.33
N THR A 161 21.95 29.47 3.83
CA THR A 161 21.87 28.02 3.66
C THR A 161 21.23 27.40 4.91
N LEU A 162 20.17 26.63 4.70
CA LEU A 162 19.49 25.85 5.71
C LEU A 162 19.66 24.37 5.36
N PHE A 163 20.06 23.57 6.33
CA PHE A 163 20.21 22.13 6.16
C PHE A 163 19.50 21.41 7.31
N ALA A 164 18.83 20.31 6.98
CA ALA A 164 18.31 19.37 7.96
C ALA A 164 18.49 17.94 7.47
N GLY A 165 18.59 16.98 8.39
CA GLY A 165 18.60 15.57 8.07
C GLY A 165 18.19 14.71 9.26
N GLU A 166 17.70 13.52 8.95
CA GLU A 166 17.26 12.53 9.92
C GLU A 166 17.60 11.12 9.44
N PHE A 167 18.13 10.31 10.34
CA PHE A 167 18.28 8.87 10.20
C PHE A 167 17.41 8.18 11.24
N SER A 168 16.73 7.11 10.86
CA SER A 168 16.02 6.23 11.79
C SER A 168 16.25 4.78 11.43
N ARG A 169 16.36 3.90 12.43
CA ARG A 169 16.32 2.45 12.27
C ARG A 169 15.20 1.89 13.12
N HIS A 170 14.35 1.12 12.48
CA HIS A 170 13.28 0.36 13.10
C HIS A 170 13.71 -1.09 13.16
N SER A 171 13.58 -1.70 14.33
CA SER A 171 13.68 -3.14 14.51
C SER A 171 12.29 -3.75 14.54
N ASP A 172 12.18 -4.96 14.00
CA ASP A 172 10.93 -5.73 13.96
C ASP A 172 9.78 -4.96 13.29
N PHE A 173 10.07 -4.22 12.21
CA PHE A 173 9.02 -3.48 11.52
C PHE A 173 8.12 -4.46 10.73
N PRO A 174 6.79 -4.40 10.91
CA PRO A 174 5.87 -5.34 10.27
C PRO A 174 5.62 -4.96 8.80
N PHE A 175 6.14 -5.76 7.88
CA PHE A 175 5.81 -5.64 6.46
C PHE A 175 4.67 -6.60 6.08
N GLN A 176 3.85 -6.17 5.13
CA GLN A 176 2.74 -6.97 4.62
C GLN A 176 3.29 -8.02 3.65
N ILE A 177 3.11 -9.30 3.96
CA ILE A 177 3.25 -10.39 2.98
C ILE A 177 2.21 -10.18 1.88
N ALA A 178 2.56 -10.48 0.62
CA ALA A 178 1.69 -10.37 -0.53
C ALA A 178 0.31 -10.97 -0.21
N THR A 179 -0.73 -10.14 -0.25
CA THR A 179 -2.07 -10.55 0.18
C THR A 179 -2.60 -11.71 -0.65
N GLY A 180 -2.16 -11.83 -1.90
CA GLY A 180 -2.44 -13.01 -2.73
C GLY A 180 -1.89 -14.31 -2.14
N GLN A 181 -0.69 -14.31 -1.54
CA GLN A 181 -0.15 -15.50 -0.85
C GLN A 181 -0.94 -15.79 0.43
N VAL A 182 -1.20 -14.77 1.24
CA VAL A 182 -1.96 -14.93 2.49
C VAL A 182 -3.36 -15.48 2.22
N LEU A 183 -4.12 -14.87 1.30
CA LEU A 183 -5.48 -15.29 0.99
C LEU A 183 -5.52 -16.65 0.28
N THR A 184 -4.54 -16.96 -0.58
CA THR A 184 -4.46 -18.30 -1.18
C THR A 184 -4.24 -19.35 -0.09
N ALA A 185 -3.31 -19.11 0.85
CA ALA A 185 -3.02 -20.02 1.95
C ALA A 185 -4.22 -20.25 2.90
N THR A 186 -5.19 -19.31 2.97
CA THR A 186 -6.43 -19.55 3.74
C THR A 186 -7.25 -20.72 3.22
N ARG A 187 -7.04 -21.14 1.96
CA ARG A 187 -7.67 -22.33 1.37
C ARG A 187 -7.04 -23.65 1.82
N SER A 188 -5.99 -23.62 2.64
CA SER A 188 -5.35 -24.84 3.13
C SER A 188 -6.10 -25.41 4.36
N PRO A 189 -6.49 -26.70 4.38
CA PRO A 189 -6.45 -27.68 3.30
C PRO A 189 -7.81 -27.80 2.56
N VAL A 190 -7.76 -28.05 1.26
CA VAL A 190 -8.86 -28.61 0.45
C VAL A 190 -8.55 -30.07 0.15
N GLN A 191 -9.45 -30.99 0.49
CA GLN A 191 -9.14 -32.43 0.45
C GLN A 191 -9.20 -33.04 -0.97
N TYR A 192 -10.14 -32.59 -1.83
CA TYR A 192 -10.27 -33.11 -3.20
C TYR A 192 -9.11 -32.68 -4.12
N ASP A 193 -8.45 -31.57 -3.80
CA ASP A 193 -7.24 -31.10 -4.47
C ASP A 193 -6.30 -30.44 -3.45
N PRO A 194 -5.31 -31.19 -2.93
CA PRO A 194 -4.35 -30.67 -1.96
C PRO A 194 -3.46 -29.53 -2.46
N THR A 195 -3.41 -29.28 -3.78
CA THR A 195 -2.62 -28.17 -4.33
C THR A 195 -3.31 -26.82 -4.15
N ILE A 196 -4.61 -26.83 -3.85
CA ILE A 196 -5.35 -25.61 -3.52
C ILE A 196 -4.90 -25.12 -2.14
N GLY A 197 -4.41 -23.88 -2.12
CA GLY A 197 -3.87 -23.26 -0.92
C GLY A 197 -2.35 -23.41 -0.76
N ASP A 198 -1.68 -24.11 -1.69
CA ASP A 198 -0.23 -24.23 -1.70
C ASP A 198 0.44 -22.88 -1.89
N THR A 199 1.21 -22.47 -0.89
CA THR A 199 2.03 -21.26 -0.94
C THR A 199 3.35 -21.48 -0.21
N PRO A 200 4.34 -20.60 -0.43
CA PRO A 200 5.55 -20.52 0.40
C PRO A 200 5.34 -20.34 1.91
N LEU A 201 4.11 -20.00 2.36
CA LEU A 201 3.78 -19.85 3.77
C LEU A 201 3.63 -21.19 4.50
N GLY A 202 3.52 -22.29 3.76
CA GLY A 202 3.33 -23.64 4.29
C GLY A 202 1.87 -24.12 4.22
N GLU A 203 1.63 -25.29 4.80
CA GLU A 203 0.30 -25.89 4.93
C GLU A 203 -0.32 -25.53 6.28
N PHE A 204 -1.64 -25.35 6.28
CA PHE A 204 -2.42 -24.97 7.46
C PHE A 204 -3.54 -25.99 7.69
N GLY A 205 -3.90 -26.17 8.96
CA GLY A 205 -5.02 -27.01 9.40
C GLY A 205 -6.30 -26.20 9.62
N ALA A 206 -7.30 -26.80 10.26
CA ALA A 206 -8.55 -26.13 10.62
C ALA A 206 -8.35 -24.96 11.60
N ASP A 207 -9.09 -23.87 11.39
CA ASP A 207 -9.16 -22.71 12.30
C ASP A 207 -7.77 -22.12 12.65
N GLN A 208 -6.84 -22.13 11.69
CA GLN A 208 -5.49 -21.63 11.87
C GLN A 208 -5.32 -20.22 11.30
N VAL A 209 -4.47 -19.45 11.98
CA VAL A 209 -4.03 -18.14 11.51
C VAL A 209 -2.95 -18.30 10.46
N VAL A 210 -3.18 -17.70 9.31
CA VAL A 210 -2.17 -17.46 8.27
C VAL A 210 -1.63 -16.06 8.47
N SER A 211 -0.45 -15.93 9.08
CA SER A 211 0.15 -14.61 9.31
C SER A 211 0.47 -13.91 7.98
N GLY A 212 0.02 -12.66 7.86
CA GLY A 212 0.39 -11.73 6.80
C GLY A 212 1.53 -10.79 7.20
N VAL A 213 2.09 -10.96 8.40
CA VAL A 213 3.18 -10.14 8.93
C VAL A 213 4.52 -10.81 8.64
N LEU A 214 5.43 -10.05 8.04
CA LEU A 214 6.86 -10.39 7.99
C LEU A 214 7.66 -9.25 8.62
N GLU A 215 8.19 -9.50 9.80
CA GLU A 215 9.01 -8.52 10.53
C GLU A 215 10.39 -8.42 9.89
N ARG A 216 10.80 -7.19 9.58
CA ARG A 216 12.14 -6.89 9.06
C ARG A 216 12.66 -5.60 9.68
N ASP A 217 13.98 -5.55 9.86
CA ASP A 217 14.65 -4.30 10.19
C ASP A 217 14.58 -3.33 9.00
N ARG A 218 14.35 -2.05 9.30
CA ARG A 218 14.29 -0.97 8.30
C ARG A 218 15.13 0.21 8.73
N SER A 219 15.95 0.71 7.82
CA SER A 219 16.66 1.98 7.97
C SER A 219 16.09 3.04 7.02
N GLN A 220 15.92 4.28 7.49
CA GLN A 220 15.47 5.40 6.67
C GLN A 220 16.36 6.60 6.91
N PHE A 221 16.73 7.29 5.84
CA PHE A 221 17.45 8.55 5.88
C PHE A 221 16.71 9.61 5.05
N THR A 222 16.60 10.83 5.59
CA THR A 222 16.08 11.99 4.89
C THR A 222 17.01 13.17 5.07
N MET A 223 17.13 14.00 4.05
CA MET A 223 18.00 15.18 4.05
C MET A 223 17.35 16.28 3.22
N SER A 224 17.46 17.51 3.70
CA SER A 224 16.91 18.71 3.08
C SER A 224 17.94 19.83 3.10
N VAL A 225 18.12 20.49 1.96
CA VAL A 225 18.94 21.71 1.81
C VAL A 225 18.10 22.79 1.17
N THR A 226 18.08 23.98 1.75
CA THR A 226 17.46 25.18 1.17
C THR A 226 18.50 26.28 1.09
N GLN A 227 18.57 26.93 -0.07
CA GLN A 227 19.45 28.05 -0.34
C GLN A 227 18.64 29.29 -0.69
N LEU A 228 18.84 30.35 0.07
CA LEU A 228 18.37 31.69 -0.23
C LEU A 228 19.39 32.37 -1.15
N LEU A 229 19.02 32.61 -2.41
CA LEU A 229 19.91 33.24 -3.41
C LEU A 229 19.85 34.77 -3.42
N GLY A 230 18.91 35.35 -2.67
CA GLY A 230 18.63 36.78 -2.65
C GLY A 230 17.95 37.26 -3.94
N PRO A 231 18.02 38.57 -4.24
CA PRO A 231 17.43 39.15 -5.43
C PRO A 231 18.10 38.65 -6.72
N ARG A 232 17.33 37.96 -7.56
CA ARG A 232 17.74 37.45 -8.88
C ARG A 232 16.53 37.48 -9.82
N LEU A 233 16.74 37.58 -11.13
CA LEU A 233 15.65 37.49 -12.13
C LEU A 233 14.51 38.51 -11.90
N GLY A 234 14.83 39.69 -11.36
CA GLY A 234 13.86 40.74 -11.04
C GLY A 234 12.98 40.47 -9.82
N SER A 235 13.24 39.39 -9.08
CA SER A 235 12.56 39.05 -7.82
C SER A 235 13.32 39.61 -6.62
N ASP A 236 12.64 39.71 -5.48
CA ASP A 236 13.26 40.07 -4.20
C ASP A 236 14.04 38.90 -3.60
N GLN A 237 13.58 37.68 -3.87
CA GLN A 237 14.18 36.47 -3.33
C GLN A 237 13.93 35.27 -4.25
N VAL A 238 15.00 34.60 -4.64
CA VAL A 238 14.93 33.23 -5.18
C VAL A 238 15.32 32.22 -4.10
N LEU A 239 14.54 31.16 -3.98
CA LEU A 239 14.80 30.02 -3.11
C LEU A 239 14.96 28.77 -3.97
N ILE A 240 16.01 28.00 -3.71
CA ILE A 240 16.17 26.65 -4.24
C ILE A 240 16.23 25.71 -3.05
N ALA A 241 15.45 24.63 -3.11
CA ALA A 241 15.59 23.54 -2.14
C ALA A 241 15.73 22.18 -2.84
N ALA A 242 16.48 21.31 -2.20
CA ALA A 242 16.67 19.93 -2.60
C ALA A 242 16.46 19.03 -1.38
N ASP A 243 15.62 18.02 -1.54
CA ASP A 243 15.40 16.97 -0.55
C ASP A 243 15.81 15.62 -1.15
N ALA A 244 16.44 14.79 -0.36
CA ALA A 244 16.76 13.40 -0.71
C ALA A 244 16.27 12.49 0.40
N ALA A 245 15.75 11.33 0.03
CA ALA A 245 15.32 10.31 0.96
C ALA A 245 15.72 8.93 0.48
N TYR A 246 16.04 8.06 1.43
CA TYR A 246 16.52 6.71 1.23
C TYR A 246 15.85 5.79 2.25
N VAL A 247 15.43 4.62 1.81
CA VAL A 247 14.89 3.54 2.65
C VAL A 247 15.62 2.26 2.31
N ASN A 248 16.09 1.58 3.34
CA ASN A 248 16.60 0.22 3.26
C ASN A 248 15.77 -0.71 4.14
N VAL A 249 15.41 -1.87 3.61
CA VAL A 249 14.70 -2.94 4.30
C VAL A 249 15.57 -4.19 4.19
N ASP A 250 15.79 -4.87 5.31
CA ASP A 250 16.72 -6.00 5.36
C ASP A 250 16.10 -7.27 4.74
N ASP A 251 16.71 -7.78 3.67
CA ASP A 251 16.35 -9.04 2.97
C ASP A 251 14.87 -9.07 2.54
N VAL A 252 14.49 -8.12 1.68
CA VAL A 252 13.14 -7.97 1.13
C VAL A 252 12.72 -9.16 0.26
N SER A 253 13.67 -9.75 -0.45
CA SER A 253 13.40 -10.89 -1.34
C SER A 253 13.17 -12.20 -0.60
N GLY A 254 13.62 -12.31 0.66
CA GLY A 254 13.50 -13.50 1.50
C GLY A 254 14.17 -14.75 0.93
N ASN A 255 14.43 -15.73 1.80
CA ASN A 255 14.69 -17.10 1.37
C ASN A 255 13.37 -17.87 1.43
N GLY A 256 12.96 -18.51 0.33
CA GLY A 256 11.81 -19.43 0.33
C GLY A 256 10.58 -18.99 -0.47
N GLY A 257 10.60 -17.82 -1.14
CA GLY A 257 9.52 -17.40 -2.05
C GLY A 257 8.37 -16.61 -1.40
N ILE A 258 8.49 -16.27 -0.12
CA ILE A 258 7.58 -15.34 0.56
C ILE A 258 7.84 -13.94 0.01
N ALA A 259 6.84 -13.34 -0.62
CA ALA A 259 6.95 -12.02 -1.24
C ALA A 259 6.29 -10.96 -0.36
N LEU A 260 6.91 -9.79 -0.25
CA LEU A 260 6.28 -8.61 0.37
C LEU A 260 5.34 -7.90 -0.63
N GLN A 261 4.21 -7.41 -0.15
CA GLN A 261 3.23 -6.65 -0.93
C GLN A 261 3.85 -5.31 -1.37
N ALA A 262 3.78 -4.99 -2.66
CA ALA A 262 4.30 -3.74 -3.20
C ALA A 262 3.71 -3.45 -4.60
N ALA A 263 3.84 -2.21 -5.08
CA ALA A 263 3.37 -1.81 -6.41
C ALA A 263 4.19 -2.42 -7.58
N LYS A 264 5.45 -2.76 -7.30
CA LYS A 264 6.39 -3.51 -8.14
C LYS A 264 7.15 -4.47 -7.23
N SER A 265 7.93 -5.40 -7.81
CA SER A 265 8.86 -6.23 -7.03
C SER A 265 9.67 -5.36 -6.06
N PRO A 266 9.54 -5.57 -4.74
CA PRO A 266 10.17 -4.71 -3.77
C PRO A 266 11.68 -4.97 -3.73
N THR A 267 12.45 -3.97 -3.33
CA THR A 267 13.92 -4.01 -3.30
C THR A 267 14.44 -3.64 -1.93
N ASP A 268 15.60 -4.21 -1.54
CA ASP A 268 16.26 -3.91 -0.27
C ASP A 268 16.57 -2.42 -0.11
N ASN A 269 16.85 -1.72 -1.20
CA ASN A 269 17.19 -0.31 -1.19
C ASN A 269 16.25 0.45 -2.14
N SER A 270 15.77 1.61 -1.69
CA SER A 270 14.93 2.50 -2.48
C SER A 270 15.21 3.95 -2.14
N TRP A 271 15.23 4.84 -3.13
CA TRP A 271 15.55 6.25 -2.90
C TRP A 271 14.97 7.19 -3.95
N GLY A 272 14.88 8.45 -3.58
CA GLY A 272 14.39 9.50 -4.45
C GLY A 272 14.80 10.89 -3.99
N TYR A 273 14.48 11.88 -4.81
CA TYR A 273 14.73 13.28 -4.49
C TYR A 273 13.58 14.19 -4.93
N ARG A 274 13.49 15.34 -4.27
CA ARG A 274 12.63 16.46 -4.63
C ARG A 274 13.49 17.69 -4.85
N LEU A 275 13.26 18.40 -5.94
CA LEU A 275 13.82 19.73 -6.19
C LEU A 275 12.67 20.74 -6.20
N SER A 276 12.89 21.90 -5.60
CA SER A 276 11.95 23.01 -5.67
C SER A 276 12.67 24.33 -5.93
N LEU A 277 12.02 25.16 -6.74
CA LEU A 277 12.43 26.52 -7.06
C LEU A 277 11.22 27.42 -6.80
N ALA A 278 11.43 28.50 -6.04
CA ALA A 278 10.43 29.54 -5.84
C ALA A 278 11.08 30.92 -6.01
N SER A 279 10.33 31.86 -6.56
CA SER A 279 10.77 33.24 -6.75
C SER A 279 9.72 34.17 -6.17
N ILE A 280 10.12 35.09 -5.30
CA ILE A 280 9.20 36.00 -4.61
C ILE A 280 9.32 37.39 -5.24
N TYR A 281 8.26 37.84 -5.88
CA TYR A 281 8.14 39.18 -6.41
C TYR A 281 7.16 39.97 -5.54
N SER A 282 7.66 40.90 -4.75
CA SER A 282 6.82 41.74 -3.92
C SER A 282 6.41 42.99 -4.70
N SER A 283 5.19 43.46 -4.46
CA SER A 283 4.70 44.74 -4.99
C SER A 283 4.84 44.89 -6.52
N VAL A 284 4.61 43.81 -7.29
CA VAL A 284 4.71 43.79 -8.76
C VAL A 284 3.80 44.83 -9.40
N PHE A 285 2.60 44.97 -8.85
CA PHE A 285 1.64 46.00 -9.22
C PHE A 285 0.92 46.51 -7.98
N GLY A 286 1.36 47.65 -7.45
CA GLY A 286 0.87 48.16 -6.18
C GLY A 286 1.23 47.20 -5.05
N ALA A 287 0.23 46.70 -4.32
CA ALA A 287 0.42 45.77 -3.22
C ALA A 287 0.32 44.28 -3.62
N LEU A 288 0.37 43.97 -4.92
CA LEU A 288 0.31 42.60 -5.43
C LEU A 288 1.67 41.90 -5.28
N ASN A 289 1.71 40.85 -4.49
CA ASN A 289 2.84 39.94 -4.36
C ASN A 289 2.59 38.68 -5.20
N VAL A 290 3.60 38.17 -5.90
CA VAL A 290 3.49 37.01 -6.80
C VAL A 290 4.64 36.03 -6.54
N VAL A 291 4.30 34.75 -6.44
CA VAL A 291 5.24 33.65 -6.18
C VAL A 291 5.06 32.53 -7.20
N PRO A 292 5.75 32.57 -8.35
CA PRO A 292 5.90 31.38 -9.19
C PRO A 292 6.77 30.33 -8.50
N ARG A 293 6.40 29.06 -8.67
CA ARG A 293 7.09 27.90 -8.12
C ARG A 293 7.12 26.72 -9.10
N ILE A 294 8.18 25.94 -9.01
CA ILE A 294 8.36 24.68 -9.73
C ILE A 294 8.81 23.63 -8.71
N VAL A 295 8.19 22.46 -8.73
CA VAL A 295 8.60 21.30 -7.94
C VAL A 295 8.76 20.11 -8.87
N PHE A 296 9.85 19.37 -8.72
CA PHE A 296 10.09 18.11 -9.40
C PHE A 296 10.41 17.04 -8.37
N VAL A 297 9.77 15.87 -8.50
CA VAL A 297 10.00 14.70 -7.64
C VAL A 297 10.37 13.53 -8.53
N HIS A 298 11.34 12.73 -8.11
CA HIS A 298 11.74 11.51 -8.78
C HIS A 298 12.08 10.42 -7.76
N ASP A 299 11.32 9.33 -7.81
CA ASP A 299 11.64 8.07 -7.17
C ASP A 299 12.62 7.34 -8.10
N VAL A 300 13.91 7.39 -7.78
CA VAL A 300 14.97 7.10 -8.75
C VAL A 300 15.13 5.61 -8.96
N SER A 301 15.25 4.85 -7.87
CA SER A 301 15.43 3.41 -7.95
C SER A 301 14.85 2.72 -6.73
N GLY A 302 14.39 1.49 -6.95
CA GLY A 302 13.82 0.63 -5.94
C GLY A 302 12.36 0.92 -5.60
N THR A 303 11.70 -0.09 -5.04
CA THR A 303 10.29 -0.02 -4.63
C THR A 303 10.16 -0.43 -3.17
N THR A 304 9.59 0.45 -2.35
CA THR A 304 9.39 0.19 -0.92
C THR A 304 8.18 -0.73 -0.71
N PRO A 305 8.30 -1.81 0.05
CA PRO A 305 7.16 -2.66 0.38
C PRO A 305 6.11 -1.96 1.24
N ALA A 306 4.89 -2.48 1.20
CA ALA A 306 3.78 -2.11 2.07
C ALA A 306 4.08 -2.55 3.51
N PRO A 307 3.61 -1.82 4.53
CA PRO A 307 2.52 -0.82 4.46
C PRO A 307 2.97 0.63 4.15
N LEU A 308 4.26 0.91 3.96
CA LEU A 308 4.74 2.28 3.75
C LEU A 308 4.61 2.77 2.31
N SER A 309 4.99 1.92 1.35
CA SER A 309 4.94 2.20 -0.10
C SER A 309 5.48 3.58 -0.51
N THR A 310 6.60 4.01 0.11
CA THR A 310 7.21 5.33 -0.08
C THR A 310 7.66 5.59 -1.52
N PHE A 311 8.47 4.68 -2.08
CA PHE A 311 9.03 4.81 -3.42
C PHE A 311 8.44 3.80 -4.39
N ILE A 312 8.20 4.23 -5.62
CA ILE A 312 7.94 3.36 -6.78
C ILE A 312 8.97 3.71 -7.84
N GLU A 313 9.84 2.76 -8.17
CA GLU A 313 10.95 2.99 -9.10
C GLU A 313 10.51 3.66 -10.41
N ASP A 314 11.25 4.71 -10.80
CA ASP A 314 11.03 5.58 -11.96
C ASP A 314 9.83 6.53 -11.90
N ARG A 315 9.06 6.55 -10.81
CA ARG A 315 7.91 7.46 -10.66
C ARG A 315 8.40 8.90 -10.58
N LYS A 316 7.78 9.77 -11.37
CA LYS A 316 8.13 11.20 -11.48
C LYS A 316 6.88 12.05 -11.37
N LEU A 317 7.05 13.23 -10.79
CA LEU A 317 6.02 14.26 -10.68
C LEU A 317 6.65 15.62 -10.98
N VAL A 318 5.94 16.44 -11.75
CA VAL A 318 6.26 17.86 -11.90
C VAL A 318 5.06 18.72 -11.50
N GLN A 319 5.30 19.78 -10.75
CA GLN A 319 4.29 20.79 -10.42
C GLN A 319 4.78 22.17 -10.81
N PHE A 320 3.94 22.90 -11.52
CA PHE A 320 4.09 24.32 -11.78
C PHE A 320 2.97 25.05 -11.04
N GLY A 321 3.30 26.14 -10.36
CA GLY A 321 2.29 26.93 -9.66
C GLY A 321 2.64 28.40 -9.60
N VAL A 322 1.61 29.23 -9.49
CA VAL A 322 1.73 30.66 -9.24
C VAL A 322 0.73 31.02 -8.15
N SER A 323 1.26 31.54 -7.05
CA SER A 323 0.45 32.16 -6.00
C SER A 323 0.51 33.68 -6.15
N ALA A 324 -0.59 34.36 -5.87
CA ALA A 324 -0.61 35.80 -5.78
C ALA A 324 -1.41 36.25 -4.55
N ASP A 325 -0.90 37.25 -3.86
CA ASP A 325 -1.54 37.86 -2.70
C ASP A 325 -1.66 39.37 -2.89
N PHE A 326 -2.83 39.91 -2.55
CA PHE A 326 -3.09 41.33 -2.55
C PHE A 326 -3.58 41.79 -1.17
N ILE A 327 -2.66 42.42 -0.44
CA ILE A 327 -2.89 43.06 0.88
C ILE A 327 -3.43 42.04 1.91
N ASP A 328 -3.03 40.77 1.84
CA ASP A 328 -3.52 39.66 2.69
C ASP A 328 -5.05 39.46 2.67
N ARG A 329 -5.74 40.17 1.76
CA ARG A 329 -7.20 40.20 1.67
C ARG A 329 -7.70 39.29 0.56
N TRP A 330 -6.98 39.26 -0.56
CA TRP A 330 -7.24 38.37 -1.67
C TRP A 330 -6.01 37.53 -1.94
N SER A 331 -6.14 36.21 -1.79
CA SER A 331 -5.07 35.27 -2.11
C SER A 331 -5.57 34.28 -3.14
N THR A 332 -4.81 34.07 -4.21
CA THR A 332 -5.10 33.08 -5.26
C THR A 332 -3.92 32.15 -5.47
N ASP A 333 -4.19 30.88 -5.72
CA ASP A 333 -3.19 29.89 -6.11
C ASP A 333 -3.70 29.10 -7.31
N LEU A 334 -2.93 29.12 -8.41
CA LEU A 334 -3.17 28.27 -9.57
C LEU A 334 -1.98 27.32 -9.70
N SER A 335 -2.25 26.02 -9.82
CA SER A 335 -1.22 25.01 -10.01
C SER A 335 -1.64 23.92 -10.97
N PHE A 336 -0.68 23.42 -11.73
CA PHE A 336 -0.76 22.22 -12.54
C PHE A 336 0.21 21.17 -11.99
N THR A 337 -0.23 19.92 -11.88
CA THR A 337 0.60 18.78 -11.50
C THR A 337 0.47 17.69 -12.55
N GLY A 338 1.61 17.24 -13.07
CA GLY A 338 1.71 16.12 -14.00
C GLY A 338 2.46 14.94 -13.40
N PHE A 339 1.99 13.73 -13.67
CA PHE A 339 2.56 12.47 -13.17
C PHE A 339 3.05 11.60 -14.33
N PHE A 340 4.23 10.99 -14.22
CA PHE A 340 4.79 10.18 -15.30
C PHE A 340 5.82 9.17 -14.80
N GLY A 341 6.26 8.27 -15.67
CA GLY A 341 7.22 7.22 -15.32
C GLY A 341 6.59 6.08 -14.50
N ALA A 342 7.41 5.11 -14.07
CA ALA A 342 7.02 3.90 -13.34
C ALA A 342 6.03 2.94 -14.03
N GLY A 343 5.59 3.21 -15.27
CA GLY A 343 4.74 2.31 -16.06
C GLY A 343 3.40 2.03 -15.38
N ASN A 344 2.89 0.80 -15.49
CA ASN A 344 1.59 0.40 -14.92
C ASN A 344 1.53 0.47 -13.39
N ALA A 345 2.67 0.52 -12.70
CA ALA A 345 2.71 0.69 -11.25
C ALA A 345 2.39 2.14 -10.82
N ASN A 346 2.46 3.11 -11.73
CA ASN A 346 2.08 4.49 -11.47
C ASN A 346 0.61 4.70 -11.84
N LEU A 347 -0.28 4.39 -10.91
CA LEU A 347 -1.73 4.56 -11.07
C LEU A 347 -2.19 6.03 -11.23
N LEU A 348 -1.26 6.98 -11.09
CA LEU A 348 -1.51 8.41 -11.30
C LEU A 348 -0.98 8.92 -12.64
N SER A 349 -0.25 8.11 -13.42
CA SER A 349 0.43 8.57 -14.65
C SER A 349 -0.51 9.14 -15.72
N ASP A 350 -1.81 8.89 -15.61
CA ASP A 350 -2.88 9.40 -16.48
C ASP A 350 -3.79 10.43 -15.78
N ARG A 351 -3.44 10.84 -14.56
CA ARG A 351 -4.25 11.69 -13.68
C ARG A 351 -3.61 13.05 -13.42
N ASP A 352 -3.38 13.80 -14.48
CA ASP A 352 -2.92 15.19 -14.35
C ASP A 352 -3.99 16.06 -13.68
N VAL A 353 -3.56 17.01 -12.85
CA VAL A 353 -4.45 17.83 -12.01
C VAL A 353 -4.19 19.31 -12.23
N ILE A 354 -5.24 20.07 -12.52
CA ILE A 354 -5.25 21.53 -12.39
C ILE A 354 -6.04 21.88 -11.14
N ARG A 355 -5.46 22.74 -10.29
CA ARG A 355 -6.09 23.24 -9.07
C ARG A 355 -6.04 24.76 -9.06
N TRP A 356 -7.19 25.36 -8.79
CA TRP A 356 -7.31 26.79 -8.49
C TRP A 356 -7.96 26.97 -7.13
N ARG A 357 -7.39 27.85 -6.30
CA ARG A 357 -7.93 28.24 -5.00
C ARG A 357 -7.96 29.76 -4.90
N LEU A 358 -9.08 30.30 -4.44
CA LEU A 358 -9.27 31.72 -4.16
C LEU A 358 -9.73 31.87 -2.70
N THR A 359 -9.06 32.73 -1.95
CA THR A 359 -9.38 33.06 -0.55
C THR A 359 -9.64 34.55 -0.43
N TYR A 360 -10.67 34.91 0.33
CA TYR A 360 -10.97 36.27 0.72
C TYR A 360 -11.08 36.39 2.24
N SER A 361 -10.35 37.33 2.83
CA SER A 361 -10.36 37.62 4.27
C SER A 361 -11.15 38.91 4.53
N PHE A 362 -12.04 38.88 5.52
CA PHE A 362 -12.93 40.00 5.89
C PHE A 362 -12.40 40.83 7.05
#